data_AF-A0A4S2STI7-F1
#
_entry.id   AF-A0A4S2STI7-F1
#
_cell.length_a   1.000
_cell.length_b   1.000
_cell.length_c   1.000
_cell.angle_alpha   90.00
_cell.angle_beta   90.00
_cell.angle_gamma   90.00
#
_symmetry.space_group_name_H-M   'P 1'
#
loop_
_entity.id
_entity.type
_entity.pdbx_description
1 polymer ?
#
loop_
_entity_poly.entity_id
_entity_poly.type
_entity_poly.pdbx_seq_one_letter_code
_entity_poly.pdbx_strand_id
1 'polypeptide(L)' 'MDDSANGGRLSPEEFQQMNALLRRFCTYELDQWENLQTETPYGPVYVTFSRQRLPGFEAQTFHPF' A
#
# COMPACT_ATOMS: atom_id res chain seq x y z
N MET A 1 1.14 -25.38 14.56
CA MET A 1 1.10 -24.49 13.39
C MET A 1 0.79 -23.12 13.94
N ASP A 2 1.67 -22.18 13.64
CA ASP A 2 1.69 -20.85 14.23
C ASP A 2 0.45 -20.05 13.80
N ASP A 3 -0.25 -19.47 14.77
CA ASP A 3 -1.44 -18.62 14.57
C ASP A 3 -1.06 -17.25 13.98
N SER A 4 0.19 -17.02 13.58
CA SER A 4 0.65 -15.81 12.89
C SER A 4 0.03 -15.57 11.49
N ALA A 5 -0.92 -16.42 11.07
CA ALA A 5 -1.78 -16.22 9.90
C ALA A 5 -3.10 -15.48 10.24
N ASN A 6 -3.12 -14.69 11.32
CA ASN A 6 -4.32 -14.16 11.97
C ASN A 6 -4.86 -12.88 11.30
N GLY A 7 -6.03 -13.00 10.65
CA GLY A 7 -6.78 -11.91 10.01
C GLY A 7 -7.16 -10.77 10.95
N GLY A 8 -6.25 -9.82 11.14
CA GLY A 8 -6.40 -8.65 11.99
C GLY A 8 -5.53 -7.47 11.53
N ARG A 9 -5.43 -6.43 12.37
CA ARG A 9 -4.56 -5.27 12.08
C ARG A 9 -3.09 -5.70 12.13
N LEU A 10 -2.28 -5.14 11.22
CA LEU A 10 -0.83 -5.26 11.26
C LEU A 10 -0.29 -4.77 12.62
N SER A 11 0.68 -5.50 13.16
CA SER A 11 1.54 -5.02 14.24
C SER A 11 2.41 -3.84 13.76
N PRO A 12 2.99 -3.06 14.69
CA PRO A 12 3.89 -1.96 14.32
C PRO A 12 5.09 -2.41 13.48
N GLU A 13 5.65 -3.59 13.75
CA GLU A 13 6.79 -4.14 13.02
C GLU A 13 6.40 -4.54 11.59
N GLU A 14 5.28 -5.25 11.42
CA GLU A 14 4.77 -5.61 10.09
C GLU A 14 4.44 -4.36 9.27
N PHE A 15 3.88 -3.32 9.90
CA PHE A 15 3.60 -2.06 9.24
C PHE A 15 4.88 -1.35 8.78
N GLN A 16 5.92 -1.32 9.63
CA GLN A 16 7.23 -0.77 9.25
C GLN A 16 7.88 -1.55 8.11
N GLN A 17 7.82 -2.89 8.15
CA GLN A 17 8.35 -3.73 7.09
C GLN A 17 7.61 -3.51 5.77
N MET A 18 6.27 -3.44 5.81
CA MET A 18 5.46 -3.11 4.64
C MET A 18 5.87 -1.76 4.03
N ASN A 19 6.03 -0.73 4.86
CA ASN A 19 6.46 0.60 4.41
C ASN A 19 7.87 0.58 3.77
N ALA A 20 8.81 -0.16 4.35
CA ALA A 20 10.17 -0.28 3.81
C ALA A 20 10.17 -0.95 2.43
N LEU A 21 9.41 -2.04 2.27
CA LEU A 21 9.27 -2.74 0.99
C LEU A 21 8.54 -1.89 -0.04
N LEU A 22 7.47 -1.21 0.36
CA LEU A 22 6.71 -0.33 -0.53
C LEU A 22 7.57 0.83 -1.03
N ARG A 23 8.38 1.45 -0.17
CA ARG A 23 9.32 2.50 -0.57
C ARG A 23 10.32 2.00 -1.61
N ARG A 24 10.84 0.78 -1.44
CA ARG A 24 11.74 0.15 -2.41
C ARG A 24 11.04 -0.13 -3.74
N PHE A 25 9.82 -0.67 -3.70
CA PHE A 25 8.99 -0.88 -4.90
C PHE A 25 8.77 0.43 -5.66
N CYS A 26 8.32 1.49 -4.99
CA CYS A 26 8.10 2.80 -5.60
C CYS A 26 9.37 3.44 -6.20
N THR A 27 10.55 3.05 -5.70
CA THR A 27 11.83 3.59 -6.18
C THR A 27 12.30 2.89 -7.45
N TYR A 28 12.17 1.56 -7.51
CA TYR A 28 12.85 0.77 -8.54
C TYR A 28 11.90 0.11 -9.55
N GLU A 29 10.69 -0.23 -9.12
CA GLU A 29 9.76 -1.03 -9.92
C GLU A 29 8.59 -0.20 -10.47
N LEU A 30 8.20 0.87 -9.77
CA LEU A 30 7.07 1.71 -10.19
C LEU A 30 7.44 2.55 -11.43
N ASP A 31 6.65 2.41 -12.50
CA ASP A 31 6.76 3.23 -13.70
C ASP A 31 6.02 4.60 -13.53
N GLN A 32 5.29 5.08 -14.53
CA GLN A 32 4.38 6.20 -14.40
C GLN A 32 3.12 5.88 -13.57
N TRP A 33 2.55 4.67 -13.69
CA TRP A 33 1.29 4.24 -13.10
C TRP A 33 1.26 2.74 -12.78
N GLU A 34 0.78 2.38 -11.60
CA GLU A 34 0.49 0.98 -11.27
C GLU A 34 -0.91 0.85 -10.68
N ASN A 35 -1.69 -0.13 -11.15
CA ASN A 35 -3.06 -0.38 -10.72
C ASN A 35 -3.21 -1.84 -10.30
N LEU A 36 -3.28 -2.05 -8.98
CA LEU A 36 -3.42 -3.36 -8.38
C LEU A 36 -4.85 -3.59 -7.88
N GLN A 37 -5.25 -4.84 -7.86
CA GLN A 37 -6.49 -5.30 -7.24
C GLN A 37 -6.17 -6.49 -6.34
N THR A 38 -6.79 -6.53 -5.17
CA THR A 38 -6.72 -7.67 -4.26
C THR A 38 -8.11 -8.00 -3.72
N GLU A 39 -8.43 -9.29 -3.62
CA GLU A 39 -9.70 -9.75 -3.07
C GLU A 39 -9.62 -9.79 -1.54
N THR A 40 -10.68 -9.33 -0.88
CA THR A 40 -10.83 -9.43 0.57
C THR A 40 -12.18 -10.07 0.91
N PRO A 41 -12.39 -10.55 2.15
CA PRO A 41 -13.71 -11.02 2.60
C PRO A 41 -14.83 -9.97 2.48
N TYR A 42 -14.48 -8.68 2.33
CA TYR A 42 -15.42 -7.56 2.18
C TYR A 42 -15.56 -7.08 0.73
N GLY A 43 -14.99 -7.81 -0.23
CA GLY A 43 -14.96 -7.47 -1.65
C GLY A 43 -13.59 -6.97 -2.12
N PRO A 44 -13.47 -6.62 -3.42
CA PRO A 44 -12.21 -6.19 -4.01
C PRO A 44 -11.75 -4.83 -3.47
N VAL A 45 -10.45 -4.73 -3.20
CA VAL A 45 -9.76 -3.47 -2.92
C VAL A 45 -8.87 -3.13 -4.10
N TYR A 46 -8.96 -1.89 -4.56
CA TYR A 46 -8.16 -1.35 -5.65
C TYR A 46 -7.11 -0.41 -5.08
N VAL A 47 -5.87 -0.54 -5.55
CA VAL A 47 -4.73 0.26 -5.12
C VAL A 47 -4.09 0.89 -6.35
N THR A 48 -3.97 2.22 -6.35
CA THR A 48 -3.29 2.95 -7.41
C THR A 48 -2.05 3.64 -6.86
N PHE A 49 -0.92 3.39 -7.51
CA PHE A 49 0.32 4.13 -7.29
C PHE A 49 0.59 5.04 -8.49
N SER A 50 0.99 6.27 -8.22
CA SER A 50 1.30 7.25 -9.25
C SER A 50 2.40 8.19 -8.80
N ARG A 51 3.26 8.60 -9.74
CA ARG A 51 4.28 9.65 -9.50
C ARG A 51 3.69 11.06 -9.45
N GLN A 52 2.47 11.22 -9.98
CA GLN A 52 1.72 12.46 -9.96
C GLN A 52 0.52 12.33 -9.05
N ARG A 53 0.12 13.42 -8.42
CA ARG A 53 -1.13 13.46 -7.65
C ARG A 53 -2.30 13.15 -8.57
N LEU A 54 -3.20 12.30 -8.11
CA LEU A 54 -4.46 12.06 -8.80
C LEU A 54 -5.24 13.39 -8.93
N PRO A 55 -5.95 13.63 -10.05
CA PRO A 55 -6.80 14.79 -10.20
C PRO A 55 -7.77 14.94 -9.01
N GLY A 56 -7.85 16.14 -8.45
CA GLY A 56 -8.72 16.43 -7.30
C GLY A 56 -8.11 16.13 -5.92
N PHE A 57 -6.90 15.57 -5.83
CA PHE A 57 -6.21 15.37 -4.56
C PHE A 57 -5.18 16.47 -4.28
N GLU A 58 -5.40 17.21 -3.20
CA GLU A 58 -4.44 18.18 -2.70
C GLU A 58 -3.24 17.50 -2.04
N ALA A 59 -2.07 18.14 -2.09
CA ALA A 59 -0.83 17.56 -1.53
C ALA A 59 -0.94 17.29 -0.02
N GLN A 60 -1.71 18.12 0.69
CA GLN A 60 -1.96 17.98 2.13
C GLN A 60 -2.78 16.75 2.52
N THR A 61 -3.44 16.08 1.55
CA THR A 61 -4.20 14.84 1.80
C THR A 61 -3.28 13.64 2.04
N PHE A 62 -1.99 13.76 1.67
CA PHE A 62 -1.02 12.68 1.80
C PHE A 62 -0.17 12.85 3.06
N HIS A 63 0.00 11.77 3.82
CA HIS A 63 0.90 11.72 4.97
C HIS A 63 2.14 10.87 4.64
N PRO A 64 3.35 11.29 5.06
CA PRO A 64 4.53 10.44 4.93
C PRO A 64 4.40 9.20 5.81
N PHE A 65 5.01 8.11 5.37
CA PHE A 65 5.04 6.83 6.09
C PHE A 65 6.49 6.36 6.37
#